data_AF-A0A7X8R463-F1
#
_entry.id   AF-A0A7X8R463-F1
#
_cell.length_a   1.000
_cell.length_b   1.000
_cell.length_c   1.000
_cell.angle_alpha   90.00
_cell.angle_beta   90.00
_cell.angle_gamma   90.00
#
_symmetry.space_group_name_H-M   'P 1'
#
loop_
_entity.id
_entity.type
_entity.pdbx_description
1 polymer ?
#
loop_
_entity_poly.entity_id
_entity_poly.type
_entity_poly.pdbx_seq_one_letter_code
_entity_poly.pdbx_strand_id
1 'polypeptide(L)'
;MRLQITLLFISALAAACWDLRQRRIPNWLTLAAFIAGIGLHSAADGTAGLSASVLGAAVGAIPFALVYWLGGMGAGDVKLMAGVGALFAWPAVCLALFCIVLAGGLLGLVKIGMHLYQRRGGTKIPGSLRRLELPYGVAIAVGTCVTIFLGML
;
A
#
# COMPACT_ATOMS: atom_id res chain seq x y z
N MET A 1 12.41 6.26 -14.86
CA MET A 1 11.65 5.04 -15.22
C MET A 1 12.17 3.74 -14.61
N ARG A 2 13.23 3.08 -15.12
CA ARG A 2 13.60 1.71 -14.66
C ARG A 2 13.89 1.61 -13.15
N LEU A 3 14.63 2.57 -12.60
CA LEU A 3 14.95 2.62 -11.16
C LEU A 3 13.72 2.82 -10.27
N GLN A 4 12.77 3.69 -10.67
CA GLN A 4 11.52 3.93 -9.93
C GLN A 4 10.67 2.66 -9.84
N ILE A 5 10.52 1.94 -10.96
CA ILE A 5 9.77 0.67 -11.02
C ILE A 5 10.40 -0.36 -10.09
N THR A 6 11.73 -0.51 -10.12
CA THR A 6 12.44 -1.44 -9.23
C THR A 6 12.22 -1.09 -7.76
N LEU A 7 12.28 0.19 -7.39
CA LEU A 7 12.07 0.62 -6.01
C LEU A 7 10.63 0.42 -5.55
N LEU A 8 9.63 0.70 -6.41
CA LEU A 8 8.23 0.42 -6.12
C LEU A 8 8.00 -1.08 -5.90
N PHE A 9 8.56 -1.91 -6.77
CA PHE A 9 8.42 -3.36 -6.66
C PHE A 9 9.09 -3.91 -5.38
N ILE A 10 10.30 -3.45 -5.07
CA ILE A 10 11.03 -3.86 -3.86
C ILE A 10 10.30 -3.40 -2.60
N SER A 11 9.86 -2.14 -2.54
CA SER A 11 9.14 -1.60 -1.39
C SER A 11 7.80 -2.30 -1.16
N ALA A 12 7.03 -2.56 -2.24
CA ALA A 12 5.81 -3.35 -2.20
C ALA A 12 6.04 -4.78 -1.68
N LEU A 13 7.03 -5.50 -2.23
CA LEU A 13 7.35 -6.87 -1.79
C LEU A 13 7.88 -6.91 -0.35
N ALA A 14 8.79 -6.02 0.00
CA ALA A 14 9.33 -5.93 1.35
C ALA A 14 8.23 -5.61 2.37
N ALA A 15 7.32 -4.69 2.04
CA ALA A 15 6.15 -4.40 2.85
C ALA A 15 5.25 -5.62 3.03
N ALA A 16 4.89 -6.31 1.94
CA ALA A 16 4.08 -7.53 2.03
C ALA A 16 4.76 -8.62 2.87
N CYS A 17 6.08 -8.80 2.72
CA CYS A 17 6.82 -9.79 3.50
C CYS A 17 6.88 -9.46 5.00
N TRP A 18 7.10 -8.19 5.35
CA TRP A 18 7.12 -7.75 6.75
C TRP A 18 5.74 -7.74 7.38
N ASP A 19 4.72 -7.34 6.63
CA ASP A 19 3.33 -7.35 7.08
C ASP A 19 2.85 -8.79 7.34
N LEU A 20 3.19 -9.73 6.46
CA LEU A 20 2.87 -11.16 6.64
C LEU A 20 3.65 -11.82 7.79
N ARG A 21 4.92 -11.46 8.01
CA ARG A 21 5.78 -12.11 9.02
C ARG A 21 5.66 -11.50 10.41
N GLN A 22 5.59 -10.17 10.49
CA GLN A 22 5.72 -9.43 11.75
C GLN A 22 4.55 -8.48 12.02
N ARG A 23 3.60 -8.32 11.06
CA ARG A 23 2.49 -7.35 11.12
C ARG A 23 2.94 -5.94 11.50
N ARG A 24 4.19 -5.62 11.16
CA ARG A 24 4.84 -4.35 11.47
C ARG A 24 5.70 -3.99 10.28
N ILE A 25 5.30 -2.92 9.61
CA ILE A 25 6.09 -2.34 8.53
C ILE A 25 7.17 -1.46 9.18
N PRO A 26 8.45 -1.73 8.94
CA PRO A 26 9.53 -0.97 9.55
C PRO A 26 9.56 0.47 9.03
N ASN A 27 9.70 1.43 9.95
CA ASN A 27 9.74 2.86 9.60
C ASN A 27 10.89 3.22 8.64
N TRP A 28 12.01 2.49 8.69
CA TRP A 28 13.14 2.74 7.79
C TRP A 28 12.78 2.43 6.33
N LEU A 29 11.94 1.43 6.07
CA LEU A 29 11.50 1.07 4.71
C LEU A 29 10.60 2.16 4.14
N THR A 30 9.64 2.64 4.94
CA THR A 30 8.72 3.70 4.54
C THR A 30 9.45 5.03 4.32
N LEU A 31 10.41 5.35 5.20
CA LEU A 31 11.23 6.55 5.07
C LEU A 31 12.16 6.47 3.86
N ALA A 32 12.78 5.32 3.61
CA ALA A 32 13.64 5.11 2.44
C ALA A 32 12.84 5.27 1.14
N ALA A 33 11.64 4.69 1.05
CA ALA A 33 10.76 4.87 -0.11
C ALA A 33 10.38 6.34 -0.32
N PHE A 34 10.03 7.05 0.75
CA PHE A 34 9.68 8.47 0.70
C PHE A 34 10.84 9.34 0.21
N ILE A 35 12.03 9.19 0.81
CA ILE A 35 13.23 9.94 0.42
C ILE A 35 13.62 9.61 -1.02
N ALA A 36 13.55 8.33 -1.43
CA ALA A 36 13.85 7.93 -2.79
C ALA A 36 12.87 8.53 -3.80
N GLY A 37 11.57 8.56 -3.49
CA GLY A 37 10.55 9.21 -4.33
C GLY A 37 10.84 10.69 -4.54
N ILE A 38 11.07 11.42 -3.43
CA ILE A 38 11.41 12.85 -3.50
C ILE A 38 12.70 13.05 -4.31
N GLY A 39 13.75 12.30 -4.01
CA GLY A 39 15.05 12.44 -4.67
C GLY A 39 14.97 12.16 -6.17
N LEU A 40 14.26 11.11 -6.58
CA LEU A 40 14.14 10.73 -7.99
C LEU A 40 13.34 11.74 -8.80
N HIS A 41 12.19 12.18 -8.29
CA HIS A 41 11.36 13.15 -9.00
C HIS A 41 11.99 14.55 -8.98
N SER A 42 12.61 14.94 -7.87
CA SER A 42 13.33 16.23 -7.81
C SER A 42 14.56 16.27 -8.72
N ALA A 43 15.26 15.14 -8.88
CA ALA A 43 16.40 15.05 -9.80
C ALA A 43 15.96 15.01 -11.27
N ALA A 44 14.79 14.46 -11.57
CA ALA A 44 14.25 14.38 -12.93
C ALA A 44 13.66 15.71 -13.39
N ASP A 45 12.78 16.31 -12.59
CA ASP A 45 11.93 17.44 -12.98
C ASP A 45 12.08 18.66 -12.06
N GLY A 46 13.12 18.70 -11.22
CA GLY A 46 13.42 19.84 -10.35
C GLY A 46 12.31 20.10 -9.32
N THR A 47 11.92 21.36 -9.19
CA THR A 47 10.87 21.79 -8.24
C THR A 47 9.49 21.24 -8.59
N ALA A 48 9.21 21.02 -9.87
CA ALA A 48 7.94 20.42 -10.31
C ALA A 48 7.84 18.98 -9.81
N GLY A 49 8.90 18.18 -10.02
CA GLY A 49 8.98 16.81 -9.54
C GLY A 49 8.95 16.69 -8.02
N LEU A 50 9.62 17.61 -7.30
CA LEU A 50 9.52 17.70 -5.84
C LEU A 50 8.06 17.88 -5.41
N SER A 51 7.36 18.86 -6.00
CA SER A 51 5.97 19.16 -5.67
C SER A 51 5.04 17.99 -6.00
N ALA A 52 5.24 17.33 -7.13
CA ALA A 52 4.48 16.16 -7.54
C ALA A 52 4.70 14.97 -6.60
N SER A 53 5.93 14.73 -6.15
CA SER A 53 6.24 13.65 -5.21
C SER A 53 5.66 13.91 -3.83
N VAL A 54 5.76 15.14 -3.31
CA VAL A 54 5.16 15.54 -2.03
C VAL A 54 3.64 15.45 -2.08
N LEU A 55 3.01 15.94 -3.16
CA LEU A 55 1.58 15.78 -3.41
C LEU A 55 1.20 14.30 -3.50
N GLY A 56 1.99 13.50 -4.22
CA GLY A 56 1.79 12.05 -4.30
C GLY A 56 1.79 11.38 -2.94
N ALA A 57 2.76 11.73 -2.09
CA ALA A 57 2.84 11.21 -0.73
C ALA A 57 1.63 11.61 0.13
N ALA A 58 1.20 12.87 0.05
CA ALA A 58 0.04 13.37 0.77
C ALA A 58 -1.25 12.68 0.31
N VAL A 59 -1.48 12.63 -1.00
CA VAL A 59 -2.65 11.98 -1.61
C VAL A 59 -2.68 10.49 -1.27
N GLY A 60 -1.53 9.82 -1.26
CA GLY A 60 -1.41 8.44 -0.79
C GLY A 60 -1.74 8.28 0.69
N ALA A 61 -1.16 9.12 1.56
CA ALA A 61 -1.25 8.96 3.01
C ALA A 61 -2.61 9.38 3.59
N ILE A 62 -3.22 10.47 3.11
CA ILE A 62 -4.41 11.08 3.72
C ILE A 62 -5.60 10.10 3.82
N PRO A 63 -6.01 9.39 2.75
CA PRO A 63 -7.11 8.43 2.83
C PRO A 63 -6.82 7.30 3.84
N PHE A 64 -5.56 6.87 3.89
CA PHE A 64 -5.12 5.83 4.81
C PHE A 64 -5.08 6.34 6.26
N ALA A 65 -4.65 7.57 6.48
CA ALA A 65 -4.67 8.22 7.79
C ALA A 65 -6.10 8.32 8.34
N LEU A 66 -7.08 8.63 7.49
CA LEU A 66 -8.49 8.70 7.86
C LEU A 66 -9.01 7.34 8.34
N VAL A 67 -8.74 6.27 7.59
CA VAL A 67 -9.15 4.91 7.99
C VAL A 67 -8.37 4.40 9.21
N TYR A 68 -7.12 4.82 9.39
CA TYR A 68 -6.35 4.58 10.62
C TYR A 68 -7.02 5.21 11.85
N TRP A 69 -7.47 6.47 11.75
CA TRP A 69 -8.20 7.14 12.85
C TRP A 69 -9.52 6.47 13.20
N LEU A 70 -10.19 5.87 12.20
CA LEU A 70 -11.38 5.05 12.42
C LEU A 70 -11.08 3.66 13.01
N GLY A 71 -9.80 3.34 13.27
CA GLY A 71 -9.37 2.06 13.82
C GLY A 71 -9.37 0.91 12.80
N GLY A 72 -9.44 1.22 11.51
CA GLY A 72 -9.56 0.21 10.44
C GLY A 72 -8.24 -0.41 9.97
N MET A 73 -7.11 0.28 10.17
CA MET A 73 -5.77 -0.19 9.75
C MET A 73 -4.68 0.21 10.75
N GLY A 74 -3.43 -0.20 10.51
CA GLY A 74 -2.28 0.21 11.32
C GLY A 74 -1.60 1.49 10.83
N ALA A 75 -0.91 2.20 11.74
CA ALA A 75 -0.13 3.39 11.39
C ALA A 75 1.03 3.08 10.41
N GLY A 76 1.46 1.82 10.32
CA GLY A 76 2.48 1.37 9.37
C GLY A 76 2.00 1.49 7.92
N ASP A 77 0.74 1.14 7.65
CA ASP A 77 0.16 1.17 6.30
C ASP A 77 0.07 2.60 5.76
N VAL A 78 -0.28 3.55 6.62
CA VAL A 78 -0.30 4.99 6.30
C VAL A 78 1.08 5.48 5.88
N LYS A 79 2.12 5.10 6.62
CA LYS A 79 3.50 5.50 6.32
C LYS A 79 4.00 4.85 5.03
N LEU A 80 3.65 3.60 4.79
CA LEU A 80 4.00 2.92 3.55
C LEU A 80 3.34 3.61 2.36
N MET A 81 2.05 3.94 2.47
CA MET A 81 1.34 4.63 1.40
C MET A 81 1.88 6.04 1.16
N ALA A 82 2.42 6.72 2.18
CA ALA A 82 3.16 7.96 2.00
C ALA A 82 4.43 7.74 1.14
N GLY A 83 5.22 6.69 1.43
CA GLY A 83 6.43 6.37 0.68
C GLY A 83 6.15 5.90 -0.76
N VAL A 84 5.17 5.01 -0.94
CA VAL A 84 4.72 4.55 -2.26
C VAL A 84 4.10 5.70 -3.06
N GLY A 85 3.31 6.56 -2.41
CA GLY A 85 2.76 7.78 -3.00
C GLY A 85 3.85 8.76 -3.46
N ALA A 86 4.94 8.90 -2.70
CA ALA A 86 6.09 9.71 -3.11
C ALA A 86 6.79 9.13 -4.35
N LEU A 87 6.90 7.79 -4.44
CA LEU A 87 7.52 7.10 -5.57
C LEU A 87 6.68 7.18 -6.85
N PHE A 88 5.34 7.04 -6.74
CA PHE A 88 4.45 7.25 -7.88
C PHE A 88 4.33 8.72 -8.28
N ALA A 89 4.37 9.63 -7.30
CA ALA A 89 4.07 11.05 -7.47
C ALA A 89 2.67 11.32 -8.05
N TRP A 90 2.29 12.59 -8.06
CA TRP A 90 1.11 13.06 -8.75
C TRP A 90 1.30 13.02 -10.28
N PRO A 91 0.31 12.60 -11.08
CA PRO A 91 -1.01 12.08 -10.71
C PRO A 91 -1.08 10.55 -10.57
N ALA A 92 0.01 9.83 -10.86
CA ALA A 92 0.02 8.36 -10.94
C ALA A 92 -0.43 7.67 -9.63
N VAL A 93 -0.22 8.32 -8.49
CA VAL A 93 -0.71 7.83 -7.19
C VAL A 93 -2.22 7.59 -7.15
N CYS A 94 -3.02 8.31 -7.93
CA CYS A 94 -4.48 8.15 -7.94
C CYS A 94 -4.89 6.78 -8.48
N LEU A 95 -4.24 6.31 -9.55
CA LEU A 95 -4.47 4.96 -10.06
C LEU A 95 -3.95 3.92 -9.07
N ALA A 96 -2.80 4.16 -8.44
CA ALA A 96 -2.27 3.30 -7.38
C ALA A 96 -3.29 3.13 -6.25
N LEU A 97 -3.81 4.23 -5.72
CA LEU A 97 -4.86 4.22 -4.68
C LEU A 97 -6.09 3.46 -5.13
N PHE A 98 -6.57 3.69 -6.35
CA PHE A 98 -7.73 2.99 -6.88
C PHE A 98 -7.50 1.47 -6.92
N CYS A 99 -6.37 1.01 -7.47
CA CYS A 99 -6.02 -0.42 -7.51
C CYS A 99 -5.85 -1.02 -6.11
N ILE A 100 -5.23 -0.29 -5.18
CA ILE A 100 -5.02 -0.73 -3.79
C ILE A 100 -6.35 -0.84 -3.03
N VAL A 101 -7.24 0.14 -3.17
CA VAL A 101 -8.56 0.14 -2.56
C VAL A 101 -9.41 -1.01 -3.09
N LEU A 102 -9.36 -1.28 -4.40
CA LEU A 102 -10.02 -2.45 -4.99
C LEU A 102 -9.49 -3.76 -4.42
N ALA A 103 -8.16 -3.91 -4.32
CA ALA A 103 -7.53 -5.10 -3.74
C ALA A 103 -7.92 -5.27 -2.26
N GLY A 104 -7.89 -4.19 -1.47
CA GLY A 104 -8.29 -4.18 -0.07
C GLY A 104 -9.79 -4.49 0.12
N GLY A 105 -10.64 -3.93 -0.73
CA GLY A 105 -12.08 -4.19 -0.74
C GLY A 105 -12.41 -5.65 -1.04
N LEU A 106 -11.73 -6.25 -2.02
CA LEU A 106 -11.90 -7.67 -2.34
C LEU A 106 -11.48 -8.57 -1.16
N LEU A 107 -10.35 -8.28 -0.51
CA LEU A 107 -9.91 -9.01 0.69
C LEU A 107 -10.93 -8.86 1.84
N GLY A 108 -11.49 -7.65 2.02
CA GLY A 108 -12.55 -7.38 2.98
C GLY A 108 -13.81 -8.21 2.73
N LEU A 109 -14.27 -8.29 1.47
CA LEU A 109 -15.43 -9.09 1.08
C LEU A 109 -15.21 -10.59 1.32
N VAL A 110 -14.03 -11.11 0.99
CA VAL A 110 -13.66 -12.52 1.27
C VAL A 110 -13.76 -12.81 2.77
N LYS A 111 -13.25 -11.91 3.61
CA LYS A 111 -13.31 -12.06 5.07
C LYS A 111 -14.74 -12.04 5.60
N ILE A 112 -15.58 -11.13 5.11
CA ILE A 112 -17.00 -11.06 5.48
C ILE A 112 -17.71 -12.36 5.05
N GLY A 113 -17.49 -12.83 3.82
CA GLY A 113 -18.05 -14.09 3.31
C GLY A 113 -17.66 -15.30 4.17
N MET A 114 -16.38 -15.39 4.55
CA MET A 114 -15.88 -16.42 5.45
C MET A 114 -16.54 -16.37 6.84
N HIS A 115 -16.74 -15.17 7.40
CA HIS A 115 -17.45 -15.00 8.67
C HIS A 115 -18.93 -15.40 8.58
N LEU A 116 -19.61 -15.06 7.48
CA LEU A 116 -21.00 -15.45 7.25
C LEU A 116 -21.15 -16.96 7.05
N TYR A 117 -20.22 -17.61 6.35
CA TYR A 117 -20.20 -19.06 6.17
C TYR A 117 -20.03 -19.81 7.50
N GLN A 118 -19.14 -19.34 8.37
CA GLN A 118 -18.99 -19.89 9.73
C GLN A 118 -20.27 -19.75 10.57
N ARG A 119 -20.92 -18.57 10.50
CA ARG A 119 -22.17 -18.33 11.24
C ARG A 119 -23.31 -19.24 10.80
N ARG A 120 -23.32 -19.70 9.55
CA ARG A 120 -24.32 -20.62 9.00
C ARG A 120 -24.02 -22.11 9.27
N GLY A 121 -23.05 -22.43 10.14
CA GLY A 121 -22.73 -23.81 10.51
C GLY A 121 -21.70 -24.49 9.59
N GLY A 122 -20.99 -23.72 8.75
CA GLY A 122 -19.83 -24.22 8.01
C GLY A 122 -18.72 -24.72 8.94
N THR A 123 -17.82 -25.56 8.42
CA THR A 123 -16.67 -26.09 9.16
C THR A 123 -15.89 -24.98 9.84
N LYS A 124 -15.42 -25.21 11.08
CA LYS A 124 -14.58 -24.25 11.81
C LYS A 124 -13.39 -23.90 10.94
N ILE A 125 -13.32 -22.64 10.51
CA ILE A 125 -12.18 -22.17 9.73
C ILE A 125 -10.92 -22.35 10.58
N PRO A 126 -9.86 -23.00 10.05
CA PRO A 126 -8.65 -23.27 10.81
C PRO A 126 -8.09 -21.98 11.39
N GLY A 127 -7.55 -22.05 12.62
CA GLY A 127 -7.05 -20.88 13.35
C GLY A 127 -5.96 -20.10 12.62
N SER A 128 -5.28 -20.72 11.64
CA SER A 128 -4.35 -20.08 10.71
C SER A 128 -5.03 -19.03 9.84
N LEU A 129 -6.24 -19.32 9.33
CA LEU A 129 -7.04 -18.40 8.51
C LEU A 129 -7.71 -17.30 9.36
N ARG A 130 -7.94 -17.54 10.65
CA ARG A 130 -8.40 -16.50 11.60
C ARG A 130 -7.31 -15.48 11.93
N ARG A 131 -6.03 -15.85 11.76
CA ARG A 131 -4.87 -14.94 11.80
C ARG A 131 -4.64 -14.20 10.47
N LEU A 132 -5.46 -14.38 9.43
CA LEU A 132 -5.58 -13.35 8.39
C LEU A 132 -6.36 -12.14 8.94
N GLU A 133 -5.76 -11.45 9.91
CA GLU A 133 -6.00 -10.01 10.04
C GLU A 133 -5.51 -9.43 8.72
N LEU A 134 -6.43 -8.78 7.98
CA LEU A 134 -6.23 -8.37 6.59
C LEU A 134 -4.87 -7.68 6.47
N PRO A 135 -3.87 -8.33 5.87
CA PRO A 135 -2.55 -7.73 5.76
C PRO A 135 -2.70 -6.65 4.68
N TYR A 136 -2.97 -5.42 5.11
CA TYR A 136 -3.15 -4.27 4.22
C TYR A 136 -1.89 -4.04 3.38
N GLY A 137 -0.72 -4.47 3.86
CA GLY A 137 0.51 -4.53 3.07
C GLY A 137 0.42 -5.41 1.83
N VAL A 138 -0.38 -6.49 1.85
CA VAL A 138 -0.65 -7.31 0.66
C VAL A 138 -1.54 -6.56 -0.32
N ALA A 139 -2.57 -5.85 0.15
CA ALA A 139 -3.41 -5.01 -0.72
C ALA A 139 -2.58 -3.90 -1.39
N ILE A 140 -1.70 -3.25 -0.62
CA ILE A 140 -0.78 -2.23 -1.12
C ILE A 140 0.17 -2.83 -2.17
N ALA A 141 0.73 -4.01 -1.90
CA ALA A 141 1.65 -4.66 -2.83
C ALA A 141 0.97 -5.09 -4.13
N VAL A 142 -0.20 -5.73 -4.04
CA VAL A 142 -0.98 -6.15 -5.21
C VAL A 142 -1.39 -4.94 -6.04
N GLY A 143 -1.95 -3.90 -5.39
CA GLY A 143 -2.35 -2.69 -6.09
C GLY A 143 -1.16 -2.00 -6.76
N THR A 144 -0.03 -1.89 -6.07
CA THR A 144 1.22 -1.33 -6.64
C THR A 144 1.69 -2.11 -7.87
N CYS A 145 1.72 -3.45 -7.79
CA CYS A 145 2.11 -4.29 -8.92
C CYS A 145 1.16 -4.15 -10.12
N VAL A 146 -0.15 -4.10 -9.87
CA VAL A 146 -1.16 -3.89 -10.91
C VAL A 146 -0.99 -2.51 -11.56
N THR A 147 -0.76 -1.47 -10.78
CA THR A 147 -0.55 -0.11 -11.31
C THR A 147 0.73 -0.01 -12.14
N ILE A 148 1.81 -0.66 -11.72
CA ILE A 148 3.04 -0.77 -12.53
C ILE A 148 2.73 -1.47 -13.86
N PHE A 149 1.98 -2.56 -13.83
CA PHE A 149 1.62 -3.32 -15.03
C PHE A 149 0.73 -2.53 -15.99
N LEU A 150 -0.16 -1.68 -15.47
CA LEU A 150 -1.02 -0.80 -16.27
C LEU A 150 -0.28 0.38 -16.92
N GLY A 151 1.04 0.51 -16.69
CA GLY A 151 1.90 1.37 -17.51
C GLY A 151 1.80 2.88 -17.24
N MET A 152 1.40 3.30 -16.03
CA MET A 152 1.35 4.72 -15.64
C MET A 152 2.69 5.29 -15.11
N LEU A 153 3.83 4.87 -15.68
CA LEU A 153 5.17 5.39 -15.34
C LEU A 153 6.05 5.57 -16.57
#